data_AF-A0A538B344-F1
#
_entry.id   AF-A0A538B344-F1
#
_cell.length_a   1.000
_cell.length_b   1.000
_cell.length_c   1.000
_cell.angle_alpha   90.00
_cell.angle_beta   90.00
_cell.angle_gamma   90.00
#
_symmetry.space_group_name_H-M   'P 1'
#
loop_
_entity.id
_entity.type
_entity.pdbx_description
1 polymer ?
#
loop_
_entity_poly.entity_id
_entity_poly.type
_entity_poly.pdbx_seq_one_letter_code
_entity_poly.pdbx_strand_id
1 'polypeptide(L)'
;HCYIEYDDNGNGDLIYNSTSTDGGSTWSTPKPTSNSAHGLGGQPLVRADGTVIVPIANASTTALISYHSSDGGQTWSASSPVSGIQHRRVHANMRDSNLPSAEIDGSGTVYVAWEDCRFRAGCSSNDIVIATSSDGVTWSAPSRVPIDPTSSSADHFIPGIAVDTTTSGASTHLALTYYFFPVAACTAATCQLEVGQISSSSGLSGWGTATTVTSSPMKSRWLANTSQGRMAGDYISTSFVSGSPIAAFEVATAPDSLFHEATAVAGT
;
A
#
# COMPACT_ATOMS: atom_id res chain seq x y z
N HIS A 1 0.92 -16.11 17.01
CA HIS A 1 -0.22 -15.21 17.26
C HIS A 1 -0.71 -14.67 15.92
N CYS A 2 -1.98 -14.33 15.82
CA CYS A 2 -2.55 -13.58 14.69
C CYS A 2 -3.00 -12.21 15.21
N TYR A 3 -2.86 -11.18 14.39
CA TYR A 3 -3.23 -9.81 14.73
C TYR A 3 -4.19 -9.28 13.69
N ILE A 4 -5.21 -8.56 14.14
CA ILE A 4 -6.10 -7.81 13.27
C ILE A 4 -6.15 -6.37 13.77
N GLU A 5 -6.04 -5.45 12.83
CA GLU A 5 -6.30 -4.02 13.01
C GLU A 5 -7.64 -3.73 12.33
N TYR A 6 -8.45 -2.88 12.94
CA TYR A 6 -9.63 -2.31 12.32
C TYR A 6 -9.99 -0.98 13.00
N ASP A 7 -10.68 -0.12 12.29
CA ASP A 7 -11.15 1.17 12.78
C ASP A 7 -12.66 1.15 13.12
N ASP A 8 -13.07 2.06 13.99
CA ASP A 8 -14.48 2.36 14.25
C ASP A 8 -14.87 3.68 13.58
N ASN A 9 -15.34 3.61 12.34
CA ASN A 9 -15.87 4.74 11.58
C ASN A 9 -17.01 5.48 12.31
N GLY A 10 -17.80 4.80 13.15
CA GLY A 10 -18.84 5.43 13.98
C GLY A 10 -18.28 6.33 15.08
N ASN A 11 -17.00 6.14 15.41
CA ASN A 11 -16.24 6.90 16.39
C ASN A 11 -15.03 7.61 15.76
N GLY A 12 -15.19 8.08 14.51
CA GLY A 12 -14.19 8.88 13.81
C GLY A 12 -12.92 8.10 13.44
N ASP A 13 -13.06 6.83 13.06
CA ASP A 13 -11.98 5.91 12.68
C ASP A 13 -11.04 5.59 13.85
N LEU A 14 -11.58 5.44 15.06
CA LEU A 14 -10.77 5.05 16.22
C LEU A 14 -10.14 3.67 15.98
N ILE A 15 -8.81 3.59 16.08
CA ILE A 15 -8.06 2.36 15.82
C ILE A 15 -8.29 1.35 16.95
N TYR A 16 -8.62 0.12 16.57
CA TYR A 16 -8.68 -1.04 17.45
C TYR A 16 -7.79 -2.17 16.94
N ASN A 17 -7.25 -2.92 17.89
CA ASN A 17 -6.44 -4.08 17.61
C ASN A 17 -6.96 -5.27 18.43
N SER A 18 -7.00 -6.44 17.81
CA SER A 18 -7.31 -7.70 18.48
C SER A 18 -6.27 -8.77 18.13
N THR A 19 -6.02 -9.65 19.10
CA THR A 19 -5.01 -10.70 18.97
C THR A 19 -5.63 -12.06 19.21
N SER A 20 -5.20 -13.03 18.42
CA SER A 20 -5.47 -14.45 18.61
C SER A 20 -4.19 -15.20 18.94
N THR A 21 -4.26 -16.11 19.91
CA THR A 21 -3.16 -17.01 20.29
C THR A 21 -3.39 -18.45 19.82
N ASP A 22 -4.51 -18.71 19.13
CA ASP A 22 -4.99 -20.04 18.74
C ASP A 22 -5.30 -20.16 17.22
N GLY A 23 -4.54 -19.44 16.41
CA GLY A 23 -4.63 -19.50 14.95
C GLY A 23 -5.88 -18.84 14.37
N GLY A 24 -6.43 -17.83 15.05
CA GLY A 24 -7.61 -17.08 14.63
C GLY A 24 -8.94 -17.68 15.09
N SER A 25 -8.91 -18.72 15.93
CA SER A 25 -10.13 -19.40 16.41
C SER A 25 -10.88 -18.54 17.43
N THR A 26 -10.15 -17.87 18.32
CA THR A 26 -10.68 -16.88 19.26
C THR A 26 -9.84 -15.62 19.26
N TRP A 27 -10.46 -14.49 19.62
CA TRP A 27 -9.87 -13.16 19.55
C TRP A 27 -10.04 -12.42 20.88
N SER A 28 -9.03 -11.67 21.29
CA SER A 28 -9.07 -10.87 22.51
C SER A 28 -10.09 -9.74 22.42
N THR A 29 -10.49 -9.20 23.58
CA THR A 29 -11.18 -7.91 23.61
C THR A 29 -10.36 -6.87 22.85
N PRO A 30 -10.98 -6.09 21.95
CA PRO A 30 -10.29 -5.06 21.18
C PRO A 30 -9.66 -3.98 22.05
N LYS A 31 -8.47 -3.51 21.68
CA LYS A 31 -7.73 -2.49 22.42
C LYS A 31 -7.30 -1.35 21.50
N PRO A 32 -7.51 -0.08 21.91
CA PRO A 32 -7.00 1.06 21.15
C PRO A 32 -5.49 1.22 21.38
N THR A 33 -4.88 2.11 20.59
CA THR A 33 -3.55 2.64 20.91
C THR A 33 -3.60 3.42 22.23
N SER A 34 -2.47 3.56 22.93
CA SER A 34 -2.46 4.23 24.25
C SER A 34 -2.88 5.71 24.19
N ASN A 35 -2.78 6.34 23.03
CA ASN A 35 -3.26 7.70 22.77
C ASN A 35 -4.63 7.77 22.08
N SER A 36 -5.34 6.64 21.90
CA SER A 36 -6.62 6.55 21.16
C SER A 36 -6.52 7.22 19.78
N ALA A 37 -5.52 6.83 19.00
CA ALA A 37 -5.28 7.34 17.66
C ALA A 37 -6.38 6.89 16.69
N HIS A 38 -6.58 7.70 15.66
CA HIS A 38 -7.56 7.47 14.61
C HIS A 38 -6.87 7.29 13.26
N GLY A 39 -7.30 6.30 12.48
CA GLY A 39 -6.61 5.90 11.27
C GLY A 39 -7.36 4.87 10.45
N LEU A 40 -6.86 4.64 9.24
CA LEU A 40 -7.46 3.75 8.25
C LEU A 40 -6.39 2.88 7.60
N GLY A 41 -6.71 1.59 7.45
CA GLY A 41 -5.97 0.69 6.58
C GLY A 41 -4.61 0.23 7.11
N GLY A 42 -4.56 -0.18 8.38
CA GLY A 42 -3.33 -0.59 9.05
C GLY A 42 -2.72 -1.86 8.45
N GLN A 43 -1.39 -1.95 8.54
CA GLN A 43 -0.61 -3.07 8.00
C GLN A 43 0.17 -3.76 9.14
N PRO A 44 -0.42 -4.75 9.85
CA PRO A 44 0.27 -5.41 10.95
C PRO A 44 1.44 -6.28 10.47
N LEU A 45 2.66 -5.95 10.89
CA LEU A 45 3.89 -6.64 10.54
C LEU A 45 4.56 -7.22 11.78
N VAL A 46 4.75 -8.54 11.80
CA VAL A 46 5.28 -9.26 12.97
C VAL A 46 6.77 -9.54 12.78
N ARG A 47 7.58 -9.09 13.72
CA ARG A 47 9.01 -9.41 13.80
C ARG A 47 9.26 -10.77 14.41
N ALA A 48 10.46 -11.29 14.15
CA ALA A 48 10.94 -12.53 14.76
C ALA A 48 10.99 -12.49 16.30
N ASP A 49 11.17 -11.31 16.90
CA ASP A 49 11.15 -11.11 18.35
C ASP A 49 9.74 -11.03 18.95
N GLY A 50 8.69 -11.11 18.11
CA GLY A 50 7.29 -11.01 18.51
C GLY A 50 6.73 -9.59 18.55
N THR A 51 7.56 -8.56 18.31
CA THR A 51 7.09 -7.17 18.18
C THR A 51 6.20 -7.05 16.93
N VAL A 52 5.07 -6.38 17.07
CA VAL A 52 4.16 -6.05 15.95
C VAL A 52 4.27 -4.57 15.66
N ILE A 53 4.56 -4.19 14.43
CA ILE A 53 4.57 -2.80 13.96
C ILE A 53 3.41 -2.62 12.99
N VAL A 54 2.65 -1.53 13.13
CA VAL A 54 1.47 -1.27 12.32
C VAL A 54 1.56 0.13 11.72
N PRO A 55 2.12 0.29 10.51
CA PRO A 55 1.96 1.48 9.71
C PRO A 55 0.52 1.60 9.24
N ILE A 56 -0.03 2.81 9.28
CA ILE A 56 -1.44 3.10 8.98
C ILE A 56 -1.59 4.55 8.48
N ALA A 57 -2.61 4.84 7.67
CA ALA A 57 -2.96 6.23 7.37
C ALA A 57 -3.66 6.89 8.56
N ASN A 58 -3.46 8.19 8.79
CA ASN A 58 -4.31 8.93 9.70
C ASN A 58 -5.76 9.00 9.16
N ALA A 59 -6.74 9.30 10.02
CA ALA A 59 -8.16 9.32 9.61
C ALA A 59 -8.46 10.24 8.40
N SER A 60 -7.71 11.33 8.24
CA SER A 60 -7.87 12.23 7.08
C SER A 60 -7.11 11.78 5.83
N THR A 61 -6.35 10.68 5.87
CA THR A 61 -5.49 10.16 4.79
C THR A 61 -4.46 11.16 4.25
N THR A 62 -4.01 12.08 5.12
CA THR A 62 -3.03 13.14 4.80
C THR A 62 -1.63 12.86 5.34
N ALA A 63 -1.49 11.83 6.17
CA ALA A 63 -0.22 11.41 6.74
C ALA A 63 -0.26 9.91 7.04
N LEU A 64 0.89 9.28 7.00
CA LEU A 64 1.10 7.96 7.59
C LEU A 64 1.62 8.10 9.02
N ILE A 65 1.07 7.27 9.90
CA ILE A 65 1.50 7.09 11.29
C ILE A 65 1.82 5.61 11.51
N SER A 66 2.49 5.31 12.62
CA SER A 66 2.85 3.94 13.00
C SER A 66 2.72 3.79 14.50
N TYR A 67 2.34 2.59 14.96
CA TYR A 67 2.33 2.21 16.36
C TYR A 67 2.76 0.74 16.48
N HIS A 68 3.05 0.28 17.68
CA HIS A 68 3.54 -1.09 17.88
C HIS A 68 3.05 -1.74 19.17
N SER A 69 3.22 -3.05 19.24
CA SER A 69 3.08 -3.86 20.46
C SER A 69 4.32 -4.73 20.64
N SER A 70 4.85 -4.79 21.85
CA SER A 70 6.00 -5.64 22.22
C SER A 70 5.64 -6.75 23.20
N ASP A 71 4.35 -6.89 23.54
CA ASP A 71 3.84 -7.82 24.55
C ASP A 71 2.78 -8.79 24.00
N GLY A 72 2.82 -9.01 22.68
CA GLY A 72 1.89 -9.91 21.99
C GLY A 72 0.47 -9.35 21.91
N GLY A 73 0.31 -8.04 21.74
CA GLY A 73 -0.98 -7.37 21.59
C GLY A 73 -1.73 -7.10 22.89
N GLN A 74 -1.07 -7.22 24.04
CA GLN A 74 -1.68 -6.86 25.33
C GLN A 74 -1.77 -5.35 25.52
N THR A 75 -0.79 -4.60 25.02
CA THR A 75 -0.81 -3.14 24.95
C THR A 75 -0.28 -2.67 23.60
N TRP A 76 -0.70 -1.45 23.22
CA TRP A 76 -0.31 -0.80 21.98
C TRP A 76 0.22 0.60 22.29
N SER A 77 1.38 0.93 21.71
CA SER A 77 2.05 2.21 21.92
C SER A 77 1.18 3.40 21.49
N ALA A 78 1.61 4.61 21.83
CA ALA A 78 1.08 5.79 21.15
C ALA A 78 1.54 5.76 19.68
N SER A 79 0.76 6.37 18.79
CA SER A 79 1.15 6.54 17.40
C SER A 79 2.29 7.56 17.24
N SER A 80 3.27 7.25 16.39
CA SER A 80 4.33 8.15 15.93
C SER A 80 4.21 8.45 14.43
N PRO A 81 4.64 9.61 13.95
CA PRO A 81 4.56 9.95 12.53
C PRO A 81 5.54 9.12 11.68
N VAL A 82 5.09 8.70 10.50
CA VAL A 82 5.94 8.16 9.42
C VAL A 82 6.28 9.28 8.44
N SER A 83 5.25 9.89 7.84
CA SER A 83 5.41 10.99 6.88
C SER A 83 4.08 11.70 6.62
N GLY A 84 4.14 12.98 6.25
CA GLY A 84 3.00 13.66 5.62
C GLY A 84 2.91 13.27 4.15
N ILE A 85 1.70 13.11 3.63
CA ILE A 85 1.43 12.76 2.23
C ILE A 85 1.19 14.04 1.43
N GLN A 86 1.94 14.21 0.34
CA GLN A 86 1.58 15.20 -0.69
C GLN A 86 0.86 14.45 -1.80
N HIS A 87 -0.44 14.72 -1.95
CA HIS A 87 -1.28 13.95 -2.87
C HIS A 87 -1.79 14.81 -4.00
N ARG A 88 -1.72 14.25 -5.21
CA ARG A 88 -2.48 14.70 -6.36
C ARG A 88 -3.69 13.79 -6.51
N ARG A 89 -4.91 14.34 -6.43
CA ARG A 89 -6.12 13.59 -6.74
C ARG A 89 -6.04 12.93 -8.11
N VAL A 90 -6.19 11.60 -8.13
CA VAL A 90 -6.23 10.80 -9.36
C VAL A 90 -7.50 11.14 -10.15
N HIS A 91 -7.35 11.21 -11.48
CA HIS A 91 -8.45 11.58 -12.38
C HIS A 91 -9.49 10.47 -12.55
N ALA A 92 -10.51 10.74 -13.38
CA ALA A 92 -11.56 9.78 -13.69
C ALA A 92 -12.45 9.36 -12.50
N ASN A 93 -12.38 10.13 -11.40
CA ASN A 93 -13.04 9.81 -10.13
C ASN A 93 -12.66 8.42 -9.62
N MET A 94 -11.39 8.03 -9.77
CA MET A 94 -10.86 6.85 -9.11
C MET A 94 -10.99 6.98 -7.60
N ARG A 95 -11.20 5.85 -6.94
CA ARG A 95 -11.13 5.73 -5.49
C ARG A 95 -9.68 5.39 -5.12
N ASP A 96 -8.89 6.42 -4.88
CA ASP A 96 -7.52 6.36 -4.35
C ASP A 96 -7.53 6.97 -2.94
N SER A 97 -7.31 6.13 -1.91
CA SER A 97 -7.48 6.50 -0.50
C SER A 97 -6.16 6.78 0.24
N ASN A 98 -5.04 6.90 -0.47
CA ASN A 98 -3.70 7.08 0.12
C ASN A 98 -3.34 6.04 1.20
N LEU A 99 -3.89 4.82 1.10
CA LEU A 99 -3.63 3.76 2.07
C LEU A 99 -2.22 3.18 1.84
N PRO A 100 -1.49 2.85 2.92
CA PRO A 100 -0.16 2.27 2.80
C PRO A 100 -0.25 0.78 2.41
N SER A 101 0.76 0.29 1.70
CA SER A 101 1.11 -1.13 1.67
C SER A 101 2.45 -1.30 2.38
N ALA A 102 2.59 -2.32 3.21
CA ALA A 102 3.80 -2.49 4.01
C ALA A 102 4.20 -3.95 4.14
N GLU A 103 5.50 -4.20 4.19
CA GLU A 103 6.10 -5.52 4.34
C GLU A 103 7.38 -5.45 5.16
N ILE A 104 7.91 -6.60 5.57
CA ILE A 104 9.09 -6.69 6.45
C ILE A 104 10.16 -7.64 5.88
N ASP A 105 11.43 -7.25 5.93
CA ASP A 105 12.54 -8.11 5.49
C ASP A 105 12.97 -9.13 6.56
N GLY A 106 13.87 -10.05 6.17
CA GLY A 106 14.38 -11.09 7.07
C GLY A 106 15.17 -10.59 8.28
N SER A 107 15.56 -9.31 8.31
CA SER A 107 16.18 -8.65 9.46
C SER A 107 15.20 -7.89 10.35
N GLY A 108 13.94 -7.78 9.96
CA GLY A 108 12.91 -7.01 10.67
C GLY A 108 12.81 -5.55 10.22
N THR A 109 13.47 -5.16 9.12
CA THR A 109 13.30 -3.81 8.54
C THR A 109 11.95 -3.74 7.85
N VAL A 110 11.12 -2.80 8.27
CA VAL A 110 9.81 -2.53 7.68
C VAL A 110 9.98 -1.60 6.48
N TYR A 111 9.26 -1.89 5.40
CA TYR A 111 9.12 -1.08 4.20
C TYR A 111 7.66 -0.67 4.06
N VAL A 112 7.39 0.62 3.88
CA VAL A 112 6.04 1.15 3.66
C VAL A 112 6.02 1.92 2.36
N ALA A 113 5.09 1.57 1.48
CA ALA A 113 4.87 2.20 0.18
C ALA A 113 3.50 2.91 0.13
N TRP A 114 3.46 4.09 -0.49
CA TRP A 114 2.24 4.86 -0.73
C TRP A 114 2.40 5.75 -1.97
N GLU A 115 1.31 6.38 -2.40
CA GLU A 115 1.30 7.34 -3.49
C GLU A 115 1.66 8.76 -3.00
N ASP A 116 2.50 9.49 -3.72
CA ASP A 116 2.92 10.83 -3.33
C ASP A 116 3.48 11.65 -4.50
N CYS A 117 3.13 12.93 -4.59
CA CYS A 117 3.51 13.83 -5.66
C CYS A 117 4.72 14.74 -5.33
N ARG A 118 5.35 14.62 -4.15
CA ARG A 118 6.41 15.54 -3.68
C ARG A 118 7.63 15.62 -4.60
N PHE A 119 7.86 14.60 -5.41
CA PHE A 119 8.96 14.53 -6.38
C PHE A 119 8.58 15.03 -7.78
N ARG A 120 7.32 15.43 -7.98
CA ARG A 120 6.80 15.97 -9.23
C ARG A 120 6.63 17.47 -9.12
N ALA A 121 7.20 18.20 -10.08
CA ALA A 121 7.11 19.67 -10.09
C ALA A 121 5.64 20.12 -10.10
N GLY A 122 5.26 20.94 -9.11
CA GLY A 122 3.89 21.43 -8.96
C GLY A 122 2.85 20.35 -8.65
N CYS A 123 3.26 19.19 -8.13
CA CYS A 123 2.35 18.07 -7.83
C CYS A 123 1.54 17.64 -9.08
N SER A 124 2.23 17.54 -10.23
CA SER A 124 1.61 17.29 -11.54
C SER A 124 1.07 15.88 -11.72
N SER A 125 1.52 14.92 -10.91
CA SER A 125 1.15 13.50 -10.88
C SER A 125 1.64 12.88 -9.56
N ASN A 126 1.16 11.69 -9.20
CA ASN A 126 1.71 10.89 -8.11
C ASN A 126 2.83 9.95 -8.61
N ASP A 127 3.83 9.77 -7.77
CA ASP A 127 4.77 8.65 -7.80
C ASP A 127 4.39 7.62 -6.73
N ILE A 128 4.97 6.42 -6.81
CA ILE A 128 5.07 5.54 -5.64
C ILE A 128 6.35 5.89 -4.88
N VAL A 129 6.22 6.07 -3.57
CA VAL A 129 7.33 6.37 -2.66
C VAL A 129 7.42 5.31 -1.57
N ILE A 130 8.61 5.13 -1.00
CA ILE A 130 8.88 4.19 0.09
C ILE A 130 9.63 4.88 1.23
N ALA A 131 9.27 4.55 2.46
CA ALA A 131 10.07 4.77 3.66
C ALA A 131 10.31 3.46 4.40
N THR A 132 11.37 3.43 5.22
CA THR A 132 11.80 2.25 5.96
C THR A 132 12.01 2.53 7.43
N SER A 133 11.86 1.52 8.27
CA SER A 133 12.14 1.63 9.70
C SER A 133 12.66 0.32 10.30
N SER A 134 13.66 0.43 11.18
CA SER A 134 14.20 -0.68 11.96
C SER A 134 13.59 -0.79 13.36
N ASP A 135 12.67 0.10 13.75
CA ASP A 135 12.02 0.10 15.08
C ASP A 135 10.51 0.40 15.03
N GLY A 136 9.97 0.79 13.86
CA GLY A 136 8.58 1.20 13.69
C GLY A 136 8.27 2.61 14.20
N VAL A 137 9.26 3.33 14.73
CA VAL A 137 9.12 4.65 15.36
C VAL A 137 9.90 5.71 14.60
N THR A 138 11.15 5.42 14.24
CA THR A 138 12.01 6.28 13.44
C THR A 138 11.99 5.82 12.00
N TRP A 139 11.59 6.71 11.09
CA TRP A 139 11.43 6.41 9.68
C TRP A 139 12.44 7.16 8.83
N SER A 140 12.92 6.53 7.77
CA SER A 140 13.73 7.21 6.76
C SER A 140 12.91 8.29 6.04
N ALA A 141 13.61 9.28 5.48
CA ALA A 141 12.95 10.21 4.57
C ALA A 141 12.37 9.42 3.38
N PRO A 142 11.17 9.76 2.91
CA PRO A 142 10.58 9.07 1.78
C PRO A 142 11.48 9.13 0.55
N SER A 143 11.60 8.01 -0.14
CA SER A 143 12.37 7.86 -1.38
C SER A 143 11.44 7.49 -2.51
N ARG A 144 11.67 8.03 -3.71
CA ARG A 144 10.88 7.74 -4.89
C ARG A 144 11.29 6.40 -5.50
N VAL A 145 10.32 5.57 -5.86
CA VAL A 145 10.55 4.39 -6.71
C VAL A 145 10.72 4.85 -8.17
N PRO A 146 11.83 4.53 -8.84
CA PRO A 146 12.16 5.07 -10.16
C PRO A 146 11.41 4.34 -11.29
N ILE A 147 10.07 4.34 -11.25
CA ILE A 147 9.21 3.71 -12.25
C ILE A 147 9.42 4.35 -13.63
N ASP A 148 9.46 5.68 -13.67
CA ASP A 148 9.71 6.49 -14.86
C ASP A 148 10.49 7.79 -14.52
N PRO A 149 10.89 8.63 -15.50
CA PRO A 149 11.47 9.94 -15.20
C PRO A 149 10.46 10.87 -14.51
N THR A 150 10.90 11.78 -13.64
CA THR A 150 10.03 12.75 -12.96
C THR A 150 9.31 13.73 -13.90
N SER A 151 9.76 13.83 -15.15
CA SER A 151 9.11 14.59 -16.23
C SER A 151 8.00 13.81 -16.96
N SER A 152 7.80 12.53 -16.65
CA SER A 152 6.73 11.70 -17.21
C SER A 152 5.36 12.28 -16.88
N SER A 153 4.38 12.00 -17.75
CA SER A 153 2.99 12.32 -17.51
C SER A 153 2.24 11.26 -16.70
N ALA A 154 2.85 10.12 -16.36
CA ALA A 154 2.12 9.04 -15.72
C ALA A 154 1.78 9.34 -14.25
N ASP A 155 0.63 8.83 -13.81
CA ASP A 155 0.07 8.99 -12.46
C ASP A 155 -0.01 7.61 -11.80
N HIS A 156 0.74 7.36 -10.72
CA HIS A 156 0.87 6.05 -10.08
C HIS A 156 0.19 6.04 -8.71
N PHE A 157 -0.62 5.02 -8.45
CA PHE A 157 -1.47 4.97 -7.26
C PHE A 157 -1.78 3.54 -6.83
N ILE A 158 -2.26 3.40 -5.58
CA ILE A 158 -2.62 2.12 -4.94
C ILE A 158 -1.49 1.08 -5.10
N PRO A 159 -0.34 1.25 -4.42
CA PRO A 159 0.75 0.30 -4.49
C PRO A 159 0.51 -0.93 -3.60
N GLY A 160 1.09 -2.06 -4.01
CA GLY A 160 1.21 -3.30 -3.24
C GLY A 160 2.66 -3.74 -3.24
N ILE A 161 3.36 -3.54 -2.11
CA ILE A 161 4.76 -3.93 -1.94
C ILE A 161 4.86 -5.39 -1.50
N ALA A 162 5.86 -6.09 -2.02
CA ALA A 162 6.33 -7.38 -1.53
C ALA A 162 7.78 -7.25 -1.10
N VAL A 163 8.13 -7.93 -0.01
CA VAL A 163 9.52 -8.13 0.43
C VAL A 163 9.78 -9.63 0.50
N ASP A 164 10.89 -10.10 -0.09
CA ASP A 164 11.31 -11.49 0.10
C ASP A 164 11.90 -11.62 1.52
N THR A 165 11.14 -12.24 2.42
CA THR A 165 11.52 -12.41 3.83
C THR A 165 12.76 -13.28 4.03
N THR A 166 13.25 -13.96 2.99
CA THR A 166 14.52 -14.72 3.02
C THR A 166 15.75 -13.83 2.76
N THR A 167 15.53 -12.58 2.38
CA THR A 167 16.56 -11.58 2.10
C THR A 167 16.50 -10.43 3.11
N SER A 168 17.57 -9.64 3.21
CA SER A 168 17.62 -8.52 4.16
C SER A 168 18.67 -7.48 3.80
N GLY A 169 18.52 -6.28 4.37
CA GLY A 169 19.50 -5.20 4.24
C GLY A 169 19.72 -4.74 2.79
N ALA A 170 21.00 -4.64 2.39
CA ALA A 170 21.36 -4.14 1.05
C ALA A 170 21.02 -5.13 -0.08
N SER A 171 20.75 -6.40 0.24
CA SER A 171 20.36 -7.44 -0.72
C SER A 171 18.88 -7.79 -0.62
N THR A 172 18.06 -6.97 0.05
CA THR A 172 16.62 -7.22 0.12
C THR A 172 16.02 -7.25 -1.27
N HIS A 173 15.27 -8.29 -1.60
CA HIS A 173 14.47 -8.34 -2.82
C HIS A 173 13.12 -7.68 -2.56
N LEU A 174 12.77 -6.75 -3.43
CA LEU A 174 11.51 -5.98 -3.38
C LEU A 174 10.77 -6.20 -4.69
N ALA A 175 9.44 -6.21 -4.63
CA ALA A 175 8.59 -6.06 -5.78
C ALA A 175 7.43 -5.12 -5.46
N LEU A 176 6.98 -4.39 -6.47
CA LEU A 176 5.86 -3.48 -6.38
C LEU A 176 4.94 -3.74 -7.56
N THR A 177 3.66 -3.91 -7.27
CA THR A 177 2.58 -3.81 -8.25
C THR A 177 1.77 -2.57 -7.92
N TYR A 178 1.32 -1.84 -8.93
CA TYR A 178 0.60 -0.58 -8.75
C TYR A 178 -0.35 -0.35 -9.92
N TYR A 179 -1.39 0.44 -9.69
CA TYR A 179 -2.19 1.00 -10.76
C TYR A 179 -1.56 2.29 -11.28
N PHE A 180 -1.76 2.57 -12.57
CA PHE A 180 -1.36 3.86 -13.12
C PHE A 180 -2.22 4.31 -14.30
N PHE A 181 -2.21 5.62 -14.53
CA PHE A 181 -2.62 6.21 -15.80
C PHE A 181 -1.37 6.69 -16.56
N PRO A 182 -1.18 6.35 -17.85
CA PRO A 182 -0.05 6.87 -18.63
C PRO A 182 -0.04 8.42 -18.77
N VAL A 183 -1.22 9.04 -18.63
CA VAL A 183 -1.41 10.49 -18.71
C VAL A 183 -2.25 10.97 -17.53
N ALA A 184 -1.62 11.64 -16.56
CA ALA A 184 -2.22 12.18 -15.34
C ALA A 184 -3.26 13.27 -15.60
N ALA A 185 -3.19 13.96 -16.73
CA ALA A 185 -4.16 14.97 -17.15
C ALA A 185 -5.31 14.38 -18.01
N CYS A 186 -5.52 13.07 -17.96
CA CYS A 186 -6.64 12.42 -18.65
C CYS A 186 -7.99 12.84 -18.06
N THR A 187 -9.06 12.52 -18.79
CA THR A 187 -10.46 12.78 -18.39
C THR A 187 -11.17 11.46 -18.17
N ALA A 188 -12.38 11.48 -17.60
CA ALA A 188 -13.20 10.26 -17.48
C ALA A 188 -13.42 9.52 -18.81
N ALA A 189 -13.34 10.21 -19.96
CA ALA A 189 -13.45 9.61 -21.28
C ALA A 189 -12.13 9.04 -21.83
N THR A 190 -10.99 9.56 -21.37
CA THR A 190 -9.66 9.28 -21.94
C THR A 190 -8.72 8.51 -21.01
N CYS A 191 -8.98 8.48 -19.70
CA CYS A 191 -8.15 7.72 -18.77
C CYS A 191 -8.13 6.23 -19.11
N GLN A 192 -6.92 5.68 -19.15
CA GLN A 192 -6.60 4.30 -19.50
C GLN A 192 -5.87 3.70 -18.29
N LEU A 193 -6.61 3.03 -17.41
CA LEU A 193 -6.06 2.37 -16.22
C LEU A 193 -5.24 1.15 -16.66
N GLU A 194 -4.02 1.07 -16.19
CA GLU A 194 -3.12 -0.05 -16.40
C GLU A 194 -2.52 -0.50 -15.06
N VAL A 195 -1.96 -1.71 -15.06
CA VAL A 195 -1.25 -2.26 -13.91
C VAL A 195 0.22 -2.37 -14.27
N GLY A 196 1.08 -1.79 -13.45
CA GLY A 196 2.52 -1.85 -13.62
C GLY A 196 3.18 -2.69 -12.54
N GLN A 197 4.36 -3.22 -12.86
CA GLN A 197 5.24 -3.93 -11.94
C GLN A 197 6.67 -3.43 -12.03
N ILE A 198 7.38 -3.37 -10.90
CA ILE A 198 8.82 -3.12 -10.83
C ILE A 198 9.41 -3.89 -9.66
N SER A 199 10.62 -4.43 -9.82
CA SER A 199 11.33 -5.17 -8.77
C SER A 199 12.74 -4.63 -8.54
N SER A 200 13.33 -4.99 -7.41
CA SER A 200 14.71 -4.71 -7.05
C SER A 200 15.31 -5.94 -6.38
N SER A 201 16.57 -6.24 -6.68
CA SER A 201 17.34 -7.29 -6.00
C SER A 201 18.38 -6.75 -5.01
N SER A 202 18.38 -5.43 -4.77
CA SER A 202 19.36 -4.78 -3.88
C SER A 202 18.75 -3.61 -3.11
N GLY A 203 17.62 -3.89 -2.45
CA GLY A 203 16.87 -2.93 -1.64
C GLY A 203 16.42 -1.72 -2.44
N LEU A 204 16.49 -0.53 -1.86
CA LEU A 204 16.01 0.69 -2.53
C LEU A 204 16.95 1.25 -3.61
N SER A 205 18.12 0.65 -3.81
CA SER A 205 19.18 1.20 -4.69
C SER A 205 19.27 0.57 -6.08
N GLY A 206 18.67 -0.61 -6.30
CA GLY A 206 18.82 -1.38 -7.53
C GLY A 206 17.52 -1.79 -8.19
N TRP A 207 16.59 -0.84 -8.34
CA TRP A 207 15.37 -1.06 -9.10
C TRP A 207 15.68 -1.42 -10.56
N GLY A 208 14.97 -2.42 -11.06
CA GLY A 208 14.99 -2.84 -12.45
C GLY A 208 14.13 -1.93 -13.35
N THR A 209 13.71 -2.48 -14.49
CA THR A 209 12.82 -1.77 -15.42
C THR A 209 11.37 -2.08 -15.09
N ALA A 210 10.53 -1.04 -15.00
CA ALA A 210 9.09 -1.21 -14.85
C ALA A 210 8.46 -1.84 -16.10
N THR A 211 7.44 -2.67 -15.90
CA THR A 211 6.69 -3.33 -16.98
C THR A 211 5.18 -3.19 -16.76
N THR A 212 4.42 -3.11 -17.85
CA THR A 212 2.95 -3.18 -17.79
C THR A 212 2.51 -4.64 -17.84
N VAL A 213 1.65 -5.07 -16.91
CA VAL A 213 1.15 -6.45 -16.84
C VAL A 213 -0.27 -6.62 -17.40
N THR A 214 -1.02 -5.54 -17.56
CA THR A 214 -2.30 -5.56 -18.28
C THR A 214 -2.07 -5.76 -19.78
N SER A 215 -2.81 -6.68 -20.41
CA SER A 215 -2.76 -6.92 -21.86
C SER A 215 -3.45 -5.83 -22.69
N SER A 216 -4.37 -5.08 -22.06
CA SER A 216 -5.02 -3.91 -22.63
C SER A 216 -5.42 -2.93 -21.53
N PRO A 217 -5.39 -1.61 -21.78
CA PRO A 217 -5.83 -0.65 -20.79
C PRO A 217 -7.33 -0.72 -20.52
N MET A 218 -7.71 -0.43 -19.27
CA MET A 218 -9.09 -0.44 -18.80
C MET A 218 -9.63 0.99 -18.74
N LYS A 219 -10.88 1.20 -19.19
CA LYS A 219 -11.53 2.49 -18.99
C LYS A 219 -12.07 2.55 -17.56
N SER A 220 -11.89 3.67 -16.85
CA SER A 220 -12.39 3.79 -15.47
C SER A 220 -13.89 3.52 -15.33
N ARG A 221 -14.69 3.80 -16.37
CA ARG A 221 -16.13 3.49 -16.41
C ARG A 221 -16.47 1.99 -16.43
N TRP A 222 -15.48 1.12 -16.67
CA TRP A 222 -15.64 -0.33 -16.64
C TRP A 222 -15.58 -0.88 -15.21
N LEU A 223 -14.94 -0.15 -14.31
CA LEU A 223 -14.85 -0.50 -12.90
C LEU A 223 -16.15 -0.22 -12.15
N ALA A 224 -16.36 -0.95 -11.06
CA ALA A 224 -17.45 -0.73 -10.11
C ALA A 224 -17.54 0.74 -9.68
N ASN A 225 -18.77 1.27 -9.66
CA ASN A 225 -19.04 2.63 -9.20
C ASN A 225 -19.56 2.59 -7.76
N THR A 226 -18.76 3.09 -6.83
CA THR A 226 -19.09 3.15 -5.40
C THR A 226 -19.57 4.55 -5.01
N SER A 227 -19.91 4.74 -3.72
CA SER A 227 -20.15 6.07 -3.16
C SER A 227 -18.89 6.95 -3.09
N GLN A 228 -17.69 6.35 -3.23
CA GLN A 228 -16.40 7.03 -3.12
C GLN A 228 -15.63 7.14 -4.44
N GLY A 229 -16.11 6.50 -5.52
CA GLY A 229 -15.47 6.55 -6.82
C GLY A 229 -15.45 5.23 -7.57
N ARG A 230 -14.74 5.23 -8.70
CA ARG A 230 -14.43 4.04 -9.50
C ARG A 230 -13.36 3.25 -8.79
N MET A 231 -13.67 1.99 -8.48
CA MET A 231 -12.87 1.18 -7.57
C MET A 231 -12.27 0.02 -8.34
N ALA A 232 -10.94 -0.05 -8.37
CA ALA A 232 -10.20 -1.28 -8.70
C ALA A 232 -9.75 -2.03 -7.43
N GLY A 233 -9.98 -1.44 -6.26
CA GLY A 233 -9.55 -1.93 -4.96
C GLY A 233 -9.11 -0.77 -4.08
N ASP A 234 -9.22 -0.93 -2.76
CA ASP A 234 -8.51 -0.06 -1.82
C ASP A 234 -7.03 -0.48 -1.71
N TYR A 235 -6.74 -1.72 -2.09
CA TYR A 235 -5.44 -2.35 -2.09
C TYR A 235 -5.21 -3.17 -3.36
N ILE A 236 -3.93 -3.35 -3.68
CA ILE A 236 -3.42 -4.36 -4.62
C ILE A 236 -2.39 -5.19 -3.85
N SER A 237 -2.24 -6.48 -4.17
CA SER A 237 -1.32 -7.36 -3.45
C SER A 237 -0.17 -7.82 -4.34
N THR A 238 1.03 -7.84 -3.78
CA THR A 238 2.19 -8.54 -4.33
C THR A 238 2.80 -9.37 -3.20
N SER A 239 3.26 -10.59 -3.49
CA SER A 239 3.93 -11.44 -2.51
C SER A 239 5.01 -12.29 -3.16
N PHE A 240 6.09 -12.58 -2.45
CA PHE A 240 7.09 -13.54 -2.92
C PHE A 240 6.65 -14.98 -2.65
N VAL A 241 6.64 -15.80 -3.70
CA VAL A 241 6.38 -17.24 -3.63
C VAL A 241 7.59 -17.95 -4.22
N SER A 242 8.31 -18.69 -3.39
CA SER A 242 9.53 -19.42 -3.80
C SER A 242 10.57 -18.54 -4.51
N GLY A 243 10.73 -17.29 -4.06
CA GLY A 243 11.69 -16.32 -4.60
C GLY A 243 11.19 -15.51 -5.81
N SER A 244 9.99 -15.78 -6.31
CA SER A 244 9.37 -15.02 -7.40
C SER A 244 8.22 -14.14 -6.88
N PRO A 245 8.14 -12.86 -7.28
CA PRO A 245 7.00 -12.03 -6.93
C PRO A 245 5.77 -12.41 -7.77
N ILE A 246 4.65 -12.58 -7.09
CA ILE A 246 3.33 -12.85 -7.65
C ILE A 246 2.39 -11.73 -7.19
N ALA A 247 1.67 -11.13 -8.13
CA ALA A 247 0.69 -10.09 -7.84
C ALA A 247 -0.73 -10.55 -8.09
N ALA A 248 -1.66 -10.06 -7.29
CA ALA A 248 -3.10 -10.19 -7.47
C ALA A 248 -3.72 -8.79 -7.57
N PHE A 249 -4.49 -8.57 -8.62
CA PHE A 249 -5.03 -7.25 -8.98
C PHE A 249 -6.31 -7.36 -9.79
N GLU A 250 -7.17 -6.36 -9.68
CA GLU A 250 -8.41 -6.30 -10.46
C GLU A 250 -8.14 -5.85 -11.90
N VAL A 251 -8.80 -6.55 -12.84
CA VAL A 251 -8.91 -6.18 -14.24
C VAL A 251 -10.37 -6.09 -14.65
N ALA A 252 -10.68 -5.24 -15.62
CA ALA A 252 -12.02 -5.02 -16.12
C ALA A 252 -12.07 -4.91 -17.65
N THR A 253 -13.17 -5.36 -18.23
CA THR A 253 -13.50 -5.18 -19.65
C THR A 253 -14.78 -4.35 -19.81
N ALA A 254 -15.14 -4.03 -21.05
CA ALA A 254 -16.35 -3.26 -21.30
C ALA A 254 -17.59 -3.98 -20.74
N PRO A 255 -18.35 -3.35 -19.83
CA PRO A 255 -19.54 -3.96 -19.26
C PRO A 255 -20.64 -4.08 -20.31
N ASP A 256 -21.52 -5.05 -20.11
CA ASP A 256 -22.77 -5.21 -20.84
C ASP A 256 -23.96 -4.91 -19.91
N SER A 257 -24.92 -5.82 -19.78
CA SER A 257 -25.91 -5.80 -18.71
C SER A 257 -25.31 -6.01 -17.31
N LEU A 258 -24.08 -6.52 -17.21
CA LEU A 258 -23.34 -6.80 -15.97
C LEU A 258 -21.95 -6.14 -15.99
N PHE A 259 -21.38 -5.94 -14.80
CA PHE A 259 -19.97 -5.56 -14.65
C PHE A 259 -19.07 -6.76 -14.94
N HIS A 260 -18.01 -6.53 -15.71
CA HIS A 260 -17.00 -7.53 -16.04
C HIS A 260 -15.70 -7.10 -15.39
N GLU A 261 -15.57 -7.39 -14.10
CA GLU A 261 -14.42 -7.06 -13.25
C GLU A 261 -14.02 -8.31 -12.48
N ALA A 262 -12.73 -8.64 -12.46
CA ALA A 262 -12.22 -9.87 -11.86
C ALA A 262 -10.77 -9.72 -11.40
N THR A 263 -10.41 -10.48 -10.37
CA THR A 263 -9.02 -10.59 -9.91
C THR A 263 -8.19 -11.42 -10.91
N ALA A 264 -7.16 -10.80 -11.46
CA ALA A 264 -6.10 -11.45 -12.22
C ALA A 264 -4.87 -11.68 -11.35
N VAL A 265 -4.00 -12.59 -11.80
CA VAL A 265 -2.71 -12.87 -11.17
C VAL A 265 -1.61 -12.78 -12.23
N ALA A 266 -0.49 -12.13 -11.90
CA ALA A 266 0.71 -12.11 -12.73
C ALA A 266 1.94 -12.41 -11.90
N GLY A 267 2.83 -13.26 -12.44
CA GLY A 267 4.17 -13.49 -11.91
C GLY A 267 5.22 -13.07 -12.93
N THR A 268 6.42 -12.75 -12.44
CA THR A 268 7.60 -12.47 -13.28
C THR A 268 8.37 -13.74 -13.60
#